data_AF-A0A955V952-F1
#
_entry.id   AF-A0A955V952-F1
#
_cell.length_a   1.000
_cell.length_b   1.000
_cell.length_c   1.000
_cell.angle_alpha   90.00
_cell.angle_beta   90.00
_cell.angle_gamma   90.00
#
_symmetry.space_group_name_H-M   'P 1'
#
loop_
_entity.id
_entity.type
_entity.pdbx_description
1 polymer ?
#
loop_
_entity_poly.entity_id
_entity_poly.type
_entity_poly.pdbx_seq_one_letter_code
_entity_poly.pdbx_strand_id
1 'polypeptide(L)'
;GGERVSLGRKASARRVLARLAEARLAEGGRPLDVETLFEVGWPGDRVQEPWRSNRVYVLIAKLRGAGLGEGLAHDGDGYVLAADVDVVPPRE
;
A
#
# COMPACT_ATOMS: atom_id res chain seq x y z
N GLY A 1 -17.51 7.38 -9.34
CA GLY A 1 -17.16 6.59 -8.13
C GLY A 1 -17.14 5.12 -8.51
N GLY A 2 -16.06 4.41 -8.22
CA GLY A 2 -15.87 3.00 -8.60
C GLY A 2 -16.52 2.00 -7.64
N GLU A 3 -16.42 0.71 -7.96
CA GLU A 3 -16.88 -0.38 -7.12
C GLU A 3 -16.08 -0.48 -5.81
N ARG A 4 -16.76 -0.71 -4.68
CA ARG A 4 -16.10 -0.85 -3.38
C ARG A 4 -15.48 -2.22 -3.26
N VAL A 5 -14.14 -2.27 -3.22
CA VAL A 5 -13.41 -3.53 -3.00
C VAL A 5 -13.07 -3.70 -1.52
N SER A 6 -13.54 -4.81 -0.92
CA SER A 6 -13.24 -5.14 0.47
C SER A 6 -11.87 -5.85 0.61
N LEU A 7 -11.05 -5.35 1.53
CA LEU A 7 -9.78 -5.96 1.94
C LEU A 7 -9.90 -6.83 3.20
N GLY A 8 -11.13 -7.11 3.68
CA GLY A 8 -11.37 -7.70 5.01
C GLY A 8 -10.62 -9.00 5.32
N ARG A 9 -10.39 -9.86 4.31
CA ARG A 9 -9.62 -11.13 4.46
C ARG A 9 -8.12 -10.98 4.18
N LYS A 10 -7.65 -9.80 3.78
CA LYS A 10 -6.27 -9.52 3.33
C LYS A 10 -5.58 -8.54 4.28
N ALA A 11 -5.26 -9.02 5.49
CA ALA A 11 -4.71 -8.18 6.57
C ALA A 11 -3.48 -7.35 6.13
N SER A 12 -2.53 -7.95 5.40
CA SER A 12 -1.35 -7.24 4.89
C SER A 12 -1.71 -6.10 3.94
N ALA A 13 -2.66 -6.32 3.03
CA ALA A 13 -3.10 -5.29 2.09
C ALA A 13 -3.77 -4.12 2.81
N ARG A 14 -4.56 -4.40 3.85
CA ARG A 14 -5.18 -3.36 4.69
C ARG A 14 -4.13 -2.53 5.42
N ARG A 15 -3.13 -3.18 6.05
CA ARG A 15 -2.06 -2.49 6.78
C ARG A 15 -1.22 -1.61 5.86
N VAL A 16 -0.79 -2.17 4.72
CA VAL A 16 0.00 -1.45 3.72
C VAL A 16 -0.77 -0.24 3.17
N LEU A 17 -2.03 -0.43 2.77
CA LEU A 17 -2.85 0.66 2.24
C LEU A 17 -3.09 1.76 3.29
N ALA A 18 -3.36 1.38 4.55
CA ALA A 18 -3.52 2.33 5.64
C ALA A 18 -2.23 3.15 5.86
N ARG A 19 -1.06 2.50 5.90
CA ARG A 19 0.22 3.20 6.09
C ARG A 19 0.55 4.16 4.93
N LEU A 20 0.24 3.77 3.68
CA LEU A 20 0.39 4.65 2.52
C LEU A 20 -0.55 5.86 2.59
N ALA A 21 -1.79 5.66 3.05
CA ALA A 21 -2.74 6.74 3.27
C ALA A 21 -2.28 7.70 4.38
N GLU A 22 -1.76 7.16 5.49
CA GLU A 22 -1.16 7.93 6.58
C GLU A 22 0.06 8.73 6.09
N ALA A 23 0.98 8.11 5.32
CA ALA A 23 2.13 8.80 4.73
C ALA A 23 1.70 9.95 3.82
N ARG A 24 0.63 9.75 3.05
CA ARG A 24 0.06 10.82 2.23
C ARG A 24 -0.47 11.97 3.10
N LEU A 25 -1.31 11.66 4.08
CA LEU A 25 -1.98 12.69 4.88
C LEU A 25 -1.02 13.44 5.83
N ALA A 26 -0.05 12.74 6.41
CA ALA A 26 0.85 13.29 7.43
C ALA A 26 2.20 13.74 6.88
N GLU A 27 2.73 13.08 5.85
CA GLU A 27 4.11 13.27 5.36
C GLU A 27 4.16 13.87 3.95
N GLY A 28 3.02 14.37 3.44
CA GLY A 28 2.93 15.01 2.12
C GLY A 28 3.11 14.04 0.94
N GLY A 29 2.95 12.74 1.17
CA GLY A 29 3.17 11.73 0.12
C GLY A 29 4.64 11.38 -0.09
N ARG A 30 5.44 11.32 0.98
CA ARG A 30 6.76 10.71 0.90
C ARG A 30 6.63 9.22 0.47
N PRO A 31 7.43 8.74 -0.50
CA PRO A 31 7.45 7.34 -0.87
C PRO A 31 7.87 6.44 0.28
N LEU A 32 7.22 5.27 0.40
CA LEU A 32 7.60 4.23 1.35
C LEU A 32 8.34 3.12 0.61
N ASP A 33 9.55 2.80 1.07
CA ASP A 33 10.37 1.74 0.48
C ASP A 33 9.77 0.34 0.70
N VAL A 34 10.31 -0.64 -0.04
CA VAL A 34 9.83 -2.03 -0.03
C VAL A 34 9.97 -2.68 1.35
N GLU A 35 11.02 -2.36 2.10
CA GLU A 35 11.27 -2.95 3.41
C GLU A 35 10.23 -2.46 4.42
N THR A 36 10.01 -1.15 4.49
CA THR A 36 8.98 -0.51 5.30
C THR A 36 7.60 -1.10 5.01
N LEU A 37 7.25 -1.27 3.73
CA LEU A 37 5.97 -1.87 3.34
C LEU A 37 5.87 -3.34 3.72
N PHE A 38 6.98 -4.08 3.67
CA PHE A 38 7.00 -5.47 4.11
C PHE A 38 6.78 -5.58 5.63
N GLU A 39 7.49 -4.80 6.44
CA GLU A 39 7.35 -4.83 7.90
C GLU A 39 5.94 -4.49 8.36
N VAL A 40 5.30 -3.52 7.70
CA VAL A 40 3.91 -3.14 7.97
C VAL A 40 2.94 -4.24 7.53
N GLY A 41 3.15 -4.84 6.36
CA GLY A 41 2.28 -5.89 5.82
C GLY A 41 2.37 -7.21 6.60
N TRP A 42 3.58 -7.59 7.02
CA TRP A 42 3.92 -8.86 7.64
C TRP A 42 4.78 -8.66 8.89
N PRO A 43 4.23 -8.02 9.94
CA PRO A 43 4.98 -7.74 11.16
C PRO A 43 5.48 -9.04 11.81
N GLY A 44 6.77 -9.07 12.13
CA GLY A 44 7.44 -10.23 12.76
C GLY A 44 7.77 -11.39 11.82
N ASP A 45 7.49 -11.28 10.52
CA ASP A 45 7.84 -12.30 9.55
C ASP A 45 9.35 -12.28 9.25
N ARG A 46 9.98 -13.46 9.25
CA ARG A 46 11.43 -13.66 9.11
C ARG A 46 11.85 -14.15 7.72
N VAL A 47 10.94 -14.10 6.75
CA VAL A 47 11.26 -14.42 5.36
C VAL A 47 12.45 -13.58 4.87
N GLN A 48 13.38 -14.19 4.14
CA GLN A 48 14.59 -13.54 3.64
C GLN A 48 14.33 -12.88 2.28
N GLU A 49 15.22 -12.01 1.82
CA GLU A 49 15.25 -11.61 0.40
C GLU A 49 15.54 -12.83 -0.51
N PRO A 50 15.07 -12.82 -1.77
CA PRO A 50 14.24 -11.81 -2.45
C PRO A 50 12.72 -11.97 -2.17
N TRP A 51 12.34 -12.93 -1.33
CA TRP A 51 10.95 -13.29 -1.09
C TRP A 51 10.14 -12.18 -0.41
N ARG A 52 10.79 -11.35 0.42
CA ARG A 52 10.18 -10.14 1.01
C ARG A 52 9.65 -9.21 -0.07
N SER A 53 10.54 -8.78 -0.97
CA SER A 53 10.24 -7.85 -2.05
C SER A 53 9.17 -8.40 -2.98
N ASN A 54 9.24 -9.70 -3.31
CA ASN A 54 8.22 -10.35 -4.12
C ASN A 54 6.81 -10.28 -3.51
N ARG A 55 6.67 -10.45 -2.18
CA ARG A 55 5.38 -10.33 -1.50
C ARG A 55 4.82 -8.91 -1.58
N VAL A 56 5.66 -7.90 -1.42
CA VAL A 56 5.28 -6.49 -1.58
C VAL A 56 4.82 -6.26 -3.02
N TYR A 57 5.61 -6.64 -4.02
CA TYR A 57 5.25 -6.46 -5.43
C TYR A 57 3.92 -7.12 -5.80
N VAL A 58 3.69 -8.36 -5.36
CA VAL A 58 2.42 -9.06 -5.58
C VAL A 58 1.25 -8.35 -4.88
N LEU A 59 1.46 -7.81 -3.68
CA LEU A 59 0.44 -7.05 -2.96
C LEU A 59 0.10 -5.74 -3.67
N ILE A 60 1.10 -4.98 -4.11
CA ILE A 60 0.94 -3.75 -4.90
C ILE A 60 0.19 -4.05 -6.19
N ALA A 61 0.58 -5.08 -6.94
CA ALA A 61 -0.10 -5.48 -8.16
C ALA A 61 -1.58 -5.82 -7.92
N LYS A 62 -1.88 -6.52 -6.82
CA LYS A 62 -3.27 -6.83 -6.41
C LYS A 62 -4.06 -5.58 -6.05
N LEU A 63 -3.44 -4.61 -5.37
CA LEU A 63 -4.09 -3.33 -5.05
C LEU A 63 -4.40 -2.54 -6.32
N ARG A 64 -3.45 -2.47 -7.27
CA ARG A 64 -3.65 -1.83 -8.57
C ARG A 64 -4.81 -2.45 -9.33
N GLY A 65 -4.84 -3.77 -9.44
CA GLY A 65 -5.94 -4.51 -10.08
C GLY A 65 -7.28 -4.40 -9.36
N ALA A 66 -7.29 -4.07 -8.07
CA ALA A 66 -8.49 -3.82 -7.28
C ALA A 66 -9.07 -2.41 -7.45
N GLY A 67 -8.51 -1.58 -8.33
CA GLY A 67 -9.01 -0.24 -8.64
C GLY A 67 -8.10 0.90 -8.18
N LEU A 68 -6.95 0.62 -7.55
CA LEU A 68 -5.95 1.65 -7.24
C LEU A 68 -5.04 1.99 -8.42
N GLY A 69 -5.04 1.19 -9.49
CA GLY A 69 -4.36 1.45 -10.78
C GLY A 69 -3.19 2.43 -10.75
N GLU A 70 -3.40 3.59 -11.38
CA GLU A 70 -2.45 4.72 -11.44
C GLU A 70 -2.37 5.51 -10.14
N GLY A 71 -3.38 5.38 -9.28
CA GLY A 71 -3.42 5.95 -7.94
C GLY A 71 -2.38 5.37 -6.96
N LEU A 72 -1.62 4.35 -7.35
CA LEU A 72 -0.49 3.81 -6.61
C LEU A 72 0.78 3.91 -7.46
N ALA A 73 1.52 5.00 -7.27
CA ALA A 73 2.73 5.33 -8.01
C ALA A 73 3.98 4.69 -7.40
N HIS A 74 5.03 4.56 -8.21
CA HIS A 74 6.35 4.13 -7.78
C HIS A 74 7.36 5.23 -8.10
N ASP A 75 7.99 5.79 -7.08
CA ASP A 75 8.85 6.99 -7.20
C ASP A 75 10.35 6.63 -7.13
N GLY A 76 10.73 5.53 -7.79
CA GLY A 76 12.12 5.03 -7.80
C GLY A 76 12.55 4.36 -6.50
N ASP A 77 12.39 5.04 -5.37
CA ASP A 77 12.79 4.59 -4.02
C ASP A 77 11.68 3.82 -3.28
N GLY A 78 10.44 3.82 -3.79
CA GLY A 78 9.33 3.17 -3.13
C GLY A 78 7.97 3.44 -3.74
N TYR A 79 6.92 3.15 -2.97
CA TYR A 79 5.53 3.33 -3.38
C TYR A 79 4.87 4.47 -2.62
N VAL A 80 4.02 5.20 -3.33
CA VAL A 80 3.22 6.29 -2.79
C VAL A 80 1.82 6.22 -3.41
N LEU A 81 0.80 6.66 -2.68
CA LEU A 81 -0.48 6.98 -3.33
C LEU A 81 -0.25 8.14 -4.31
N ALA A 82 -1.01 8.29 -5.38
CA ALA A 82 -0.87 9.42 -6.31
C ALA A 82 -1.64 10.64 -5.79
N ALA A 83 -1.16 11.86 -6.05
CA ALA A 83 -1.70 13.09 -5.43
C ALA A 83 -3.18 13.35 -5.77
N ASP A 84 -3.65 12.83 -6.91
CA ASP A 84 -5.04 12.91 -7.36
C ASP A 84 -5.98 11.91 -6.65
N VAL A 85 -5.43 10.98 -5.84
CA VAL A 85 -6.24 10.06 -5.04
C VAL A 85 -6.75 10.76 -3.78
N ASP A 86 -8.06 10.97 -3.73
CA ASP A 86 -8.75 11.47 -2.54
C ASP A 86 -8.80 10.41 -1.44
N VAL A 87 -8.19 10.71 -0.30
CA VAL A 87 -8.16 9.83 0.87
C VAL A 87 -9.24 10.28 1.84
N VAL A 88 -10.38 9.60 1.81
CA VAL A 88 -11.48 9.84 2.76
C VAL A 88 -11.29 9.01 4.03
N PRO A 89 -11.37 9.61 5.23
CA PRO A 89 -11.45 8.85 6.47
C PRO A 89 -12.74 8.00 6.48
N PRO A 90 -12.74 6.84 7.18
CA PRO A 90 -13.96 6.06 7.34
C PRO A 90 -15.04 6.96 7.96
N ARG A 91 -16.22 6.98 7.33
CA ARG A 91 -17.40 7.62 7.92
C ARG A 91 -17.90 6.71 9.04
N GLU A 92 -18.09 7.28 10.23
CA GLU A 92 -18.70 6.62 11.39
C GLU A 92 -20.13 6.14 11.10
#